data_AF-D4P860-F1
#
_entry.id   AF-D4P860-F1
#
_cell.length_a   1.000
_cell.length_b   1.000
_cell.length_c   1.000
_cell.angle_alpha   90.00
_cell.angle_beta   90.00
_cell.angle_gamma   90.00
#
_symmetry.space_group_name_H-M   'P 1'
#
loop_
_entity.id
_entity.type
_entity.pdbx_description
1 polymer ?
#
loop_
_entity_poly.entity_id
_entity_poly.type
_entity_poly.pdbx_seq_one_letter_code
_entity_poly.pdbx_strand_id
1 'polypeptide(L)'
;MSSGKSMLREEVTGDDIAEIVSRWTGIPVLKLKQSEREKLLHLEEELHRRVIGQNPAVTAVAESIQRSRAGLSDPRRPIASFMFMGPTGVGKTELAKALASYLFNTEESLVRIDMSEYMEKHAVSRLIGAPPGYVG
;
A
#
# COMPACT_ATOMS: atom_id res chain seq x y z
N MET A 1 -26.78 -36.15 -34.01
CA MET A 1 -25.31 -35.99 -33.96
C MET A 1 -25.01 -34.87 -32.98
N SER A 2 -24.40 -35.21 -31.85
CA SER A 2 -24.16 -34.30 -30.72
C SER A 2 -22.97 -33.39 -31.03
N SER A 3 -23.21 -32.08 -31.10
CA SER A 3 -22.15 -31.07 -31.18
C SER A 3 -21.63 -30.81 -29.78
N GLY A 4 -20.51 -31.47 -29.43
CA GLY A 4 -19.82 -31.28 -28.16
C GLY A 4 -19.28 -29.86 -28.07
N LYS A 5 -19.93 -29.02 -27.26
CA LYS A 5 -19.36 -27.74 -26.81
C LYS A 5 -18.00 -28.02 -26.17
N SER A 6 -16.94 -27.52 -26.80
CA SER A 6 -15.60 -27.47 -26.23
C SER A 6 -15.68 -26.88 -24.82
N MET A 7 -15.30 -27.67 -23.81
CA MET A 7 -15.20 -27.22 -22.41
C MET A 7 -13.82 -26.64 -22.08
N LEU A 8 -13.00 -26.33 -23.09
CA LEU A 8 -11.68 -25.74 -22.90
C LEU A 8 -11.79 -24.23 -23.08
N ARG A 9 -11.49 -23.51 -22.00
CA ARG A 9 -11.24 -22.08 -22.04
C ARG A 9 -9.88 -21.89 -22.70
N GLU A 10 -9.82 -21.22 -23.84
CA GLU A 10 -8.57 -21.03 -24.61
C GLU A 10 -7.62 -19.98 -23.99
N GLU A 11 -8.10 -19.17 -23.04
CA GLU A 11 -7.30 -18.13 -22.39
C GLU A 11 -6.98 -18.48 -20.93
N VAL A 12 -5.71 -18.30 -20.58
CA VAL A 12 -5.19 -18.40 -19.22
C VAL A 12 -5.33 -17.04 -18.54
N THR A 13 -6.00 -17.01 -17.39
CA THR A 13 -6.20 -15.83 -16.56
C THR A 13 -5.20 -15.80 -15.40
N GLY A 14 -5.09 -14.65 -14.72
CA GLY A 14 -4.27 -14.53 -13.51
C GLY A 14 -4.72 -15.43 -12.36
N ASP A 15 -6.01 -15.81 -12.32
CA ASP A 15 -6.54 -16.71 -11.29
C ASP A 15 -6.10 -18.16 -11.55
N ASP A 16 -5.97 -18.58 -12.81
CA ASP A 16 -5.44 -19.88 -13.19
C ASP A 16 -3.96 -20.02 -12.78
N ILE A 17 -3.17 -18.95 -12.98
CA ILE A 17 -1.77 -18.88 -12.50
C ILE A 17 -1.74 -18.95 -10.97
N ALA A 18 -2.59 -18.17 -10.30
CA ALA A 18 -2.65 -18.14 -8.84
C ALA A 18 -3.03 -19.51 -8.25
N GLU A 19 -3.89 -20.28 -8.90
CA GLU A 19 -4.25 -21.64 -8.48
C GLU A 19 -3.03 -22.59 -8.55
N ILE A 20 -2.28 -22.57 -9.65
CA ILE A 20 -1.07 -23.40 -9.80
C ILE A 20 -0.02 -23.03 -8.76
N VAL A 21 0.25 -21.73 -8.58
CA VAL A 21 1.19 -21.23 -7.56
C VAL A 21 0.74 -21.65 -6.16
N SER A 22 -0.57 -21.59 -5.87
CA SER A 22 -1.12 -22.03 -4.59
C SER A 22 -0.93 -23.53 -4.36
N ARG A 23 -1.10 -24.37 -5.39
CA ARG A 23 -0.87 -25.82 -5.31
C ARG A 23 0.62 -26.17 -5.09
N TRP A 24 1.53 -25.45 -5.75
CA TRP A 24 2.98 -25.69 -5.61
C TRP A 24 3.54 -25.23 -4.26
N THR A 25 3.07 -24.09 -3.77
CA THR A 25 3.58 -23.47 -2.53
C THR A 25 2.81 -23.88 -1.28
N GLY A 26 1.58 -24.40 -1.43
CA GLY A 26 0.64 -24.63 -0.33
C GLY A 26 0.00 -23.34 0.21
N ILE A 27 0.30 -22.17 -0.37
CA ILE A 27 -0.19 -20.87 0.10
C ILE A 27 -1.41 -20.46 -0.73
N PRO A 28 -2.61 -20.29 -0.15
CA PRO A 28 -3.82 -20.00 -0.91
C PRO A 28 -3.89 -18.53 -1.37
N VAL A 29 -3.29 -18.23 -2.51
CA VAL A 29 -3.14 -16.86 -3.06
C VAL A 29 -4.48 -16.14 -3.25
N LEU A 30 -5.52 -16.84 -3.70
CA LEU A 30 -6.86 -16.25 -3.86
C LEU A 30 -7.47 -15.84 -2.52
N LYS A 31 -7.28 -16.64 -1.45
CA LYS A 31 -7.74 -16.28 -0.09
C LYS A 31 -6.96 -15.08 0.46
N LEU A 32 -5.67 -14.97 0.14
CA LEU A 32 -4.86 -13.80 0.50
C LEU A 32 -5.41 -12.53 -0.16
N LYS A 33 -5.70 -12.56 -1.47
CA LYS A 33 -6.32 -11.42 -2.17
C LYS A 33 -7.67 -11.02 -1.58
N GLN A 34 -8.51 -11.99 -1.24
CA GLN A 34 -9.81 -11.71 -0.61
C GLN A 34 -9.64 -11.05 0.77
N SER A 35 -8.72 -11.57 1.59
CA SER A 35 -8.39 -11.00 2.89
C SER A 35 -7.84 -9.57 2.78
N GLU A 36 -7.00 -9.28 1.78
CA GLU A 36 -6.52 -7.92 1.52
C GLU A 36 -7.67 -6.96 1.17
N ARG A 37 -8.63 -7.41 0.36
CA ARG A 37 -9.79 -6.59 0.00
C ARG A 37 -10.67 -6.30 1.21
N GLU A 38 -10.87 -7.29 2.08
CA GLU A 38 -11.62 -7.13 3.32
C GLU A 38 -10.94 -6.15 4.29
N LYS A 39 -9.61 -6.22 4.41
CA LYS A 39 -8.84 -5.21 5.16
C LYS A 39 -9.13 -3.79 4.66
N LEU A 40 -9.18 -3.58 3.35
CA LEU A 40 -9.42 -2.24 2.81
C LEU A 40 -10.82 -1.69 3.15
N LEU A 41 -11.82 -2.54 3.33
CA LEU A 41 -13.17 -2.12 3.71
C LEU A 41 -13.21 -1.55 5.13
N HIS A 42 -12.41 -2.11 6.04
CA HIS A 42 -12.35 -1.69 7.44
C HIS A 42 -11.19 -0.72 7.74
N LEU A 43 -10.48 -0.24 6.71
CA LEU A 43 -9.27 0.56 6.86
C LEU A 43 -9.49 1.79 7.75
N GLU A 44 -10.54 2.58 7.50
CA GLU A 44 -10.81 3.80 8.29
C GLU A 44 -11.11 3.50 9.77
N GLU A 45 -11.94 2.49 10.03
CA GLU A 45 -12.29 2.04 11.38
C GLU A 45 -11.04 1.58 12.15
N GLU A 46 -10.17 0.82 11.49
CA GLU A 46 -8.94 0.29 12.08
C GLU A 46 -7.91 1.39 12.34
N LEU A 47 -7.81 2.39 11.45
CA LEU A 47 -6.99 3.57 11.69
C LEU A 47 -7.49 4.37 12.91
N HIS A 48 -8.81 4.51 13.06
CA HIS A 48 -9.41 5.24 14.19
C HIS A 48 -9.21 4.57 15.56
N ARG A 49 -8.94 3.25 15.60
CA ARG A 49 -8.56 2.58 16.85
C ARG A 49 -7.24 3.11 17.43
N ARG A 50 -6.35 3.62 16.57
CA ARG A 50 -5.05 4.17 16.97
C ARG A 50 -5.01 5.70 16.92
N VAL A 51 -5.69 6.30 15.94
CA VAL A 51 -5.72 7.76 15.74
C VAL A 51 -7.07 8.31 16.20
N ILE A 52 -7.07 8.88 17.40
CA ILE A 52 -8.26 9.48 17.99
C ILE A 52 -8.52 10.86 17.37
N GLY A 53 -9.73 11.06 16.84
CA GLY A 53 -10.08 12.27 16.10
C GLY A 53 -9.39 12.32 14.73
N GLN A 54 -9.03 13.53 14.28
CA GLN A 54 -8.43 13.76 12.95
C GLN A 54 -9.25 13.20 11.77
N ASN A 55 -10.57 13.08 11.93
CA ASN A 55 -11.46 12.40 10.98
C ASN A 55 -11.19 12.80 9.51
N PRO A 56 -11.05 14.09 9.14
CA PRO A 56 -10.79 14.45 7.75
C PRO A 56 -9.48 13.86 7.19
N ALA A 57 -8.43 13.74 8.00
CA ALA A 57 -7.17 13.16 7.58
C ALA A 57 -7.27 11.63 7.45
N VAL A 58 -7.95 10.97 8.39
CA VAL A 58 -8.14 9.50 8.36
C VAL A 58 -9.00 9.10 7.17
N THR A 59 -10.16 9.74 6.97
CA THR A 59 -11.04 9.49 5.82
C THR A 59 -10.32 9.73 4.50
N ALA A 60 -9.59 10.85 4.35
CA ALA A 60 -8.86 11.16 3.11
C ALA A 60 -7.78 10.12 2.77
N VAL A 61 -7.10 9.57 3.79
CA VAL A 61 -6.15 8.46 3.62
C VAL A 61 -6.89 7.22 3.16
N ALA A 62 -7.93 6.80 3.89
CA ALA A 62 -8.68 5.58 3.60
C ALA A 62 -9.27 5.58 2.18
N GLU A 63 -9.96 6.66 1.79
CA GLU A 63 -10.54 6.82 0.46
C GLU A 63 -9.49 6.74 -0.66
N SER A 64 -8.33 7.36 -0.47
CA SER A 64 -7.29 7.38 -1.50
C SER A 64 -6.69 5.99 -1.72
N ILE A 65 -6.45 5.24 -0.65
CA ILE A 65 -5.99 3.84 -0.75
C ILE A 65 -7.05 2.97 -1.41
N GLN A 66 -8.33 3.10 -1.02
CA GLN A 66 -9.44 2.35 -1.61
C GLN A 66 -9.61 2.66 -3.10
N ARG A 67 -9.56 3.94 -3.52
CA ARG A 67 -9.63 4.35 -4.93
C ARG A 67 -8.51 3.73 -5.76
N SER A 68 -7.28 3.74 -5.24
CA SER A 68 -6.14 3.13 -5.94
C SER A 68 -6.29 1.63 -6.10
N ARG A 69 -6.76 0.95 -5.06
CA ARG A 69 -7.00 -0.50 -5.09
C ARG A 69 -8.19 -0.90 -5.98
N ALA A 70 -9.15 0.00 -6.17
CA ALA A 70 -10.24 -0.16 -7.14
C ALA A 70 -9.81 0.09 -8.60
N GLY A 71 -8.54 0.44 -8.85
CA GLY A 71 -8.03 0.74 -10.20
C GLY A 71 -8.50 2.08 -10.75
N LEU A 72 -9.00 2.98 -9.89
CA LEU A 72 -9.52 4.30 -10.30
C LEU A 72 -8.45 5.39 -10.30
N SER A 73 -7.19 5.05 -9.97
CA SER A 73 -6.06 5.99 -9.91
C SER A 73 -5.17 5.91 -11.15
N ASP A 74 -4.54 7.03 -11.53
CA ASP A 74 -3.55 7.04 -12.61
C ASP A 74 -2.34 6.17 -12.22
N PRO A 75 -2.01 5.11 -12.99
CA PRO A 75 -0.90 4.21 -12.67
C PRO A 75 0.48 4.89 -12.74
N ARG A 76 0.58 6.10 -13.31
CA ARG A 76 1.83 6.88 -13.38
C ARG A 76 2.03 7.81 -12.19
N ARG A 77 1.14 7.80 -11.21
CA ARG A 77 1.22 8.62 -9.99
C ARG A 77 1.29 7.73 -8.75
N PRO A 78 1.84 8.23 -7.63
CA PRO A 78 1.74 7.54 -6.36
C PRO A 78 0.28 7.26 -6.00
N ILE A 79 0.05 6.14 -5.30
CA ILE A 79 -1.26 5.73 -4.74
C ILE A 79 -1.93 6.91 -4.04
N ALA A 80 -1.17 7.62 -3.21
CA ALA A 80 -1.58 8.86 -2.58
C ALA A 80 -0.35 9.70 -2.20
N SER A 81 -0.53 11.01 -2.15
CA SER A 81 0.49 11.95 -1.67
C SER A 81 -0.19 12.92 -0.70
N PHE A 82 0.27 12.93 0.55
CA PHE A 82 -0.34 13.71 1.62
C PHE A 82 0.66 14.67 2.25
N MET A 83 0.15 15.82 2.69
CA MET A 83 0.86 16.75 3.57
C MET A 83 0.02 16.93 4.83
N PHE A 84 0.44 16.30 5.92
CA PHE A 84 -0.24 16.44 7.20
C PHE A 84 0.27 17.68 7.93
N MET A 85 -0.62 18.65 8.18
CA MET A 85 -0.32 19.90 8.88
C MET A 85 -1.06 19.98 10.21
N GLY A 86 -0.43 20.54 11.24
CA GLY A 86 -1.04 20.75 12.54
C GLY A 86 0.00 20.77 13.69
N PRO A 87 -0.43 21.03 14.94
CA PRO A 87 0.46 21.11 16.10
C PRO A 87 1.23 19.81 16.36
N THR A 88 2.32 19.87 17.14
CA THR A 88 3.05 18.68 17.58
C THR A 88 2.17 17.77 18.44
N GLY A 89 2.36 16.45 18.35
CA GLY A 89 1.65 15.48 19.18
C GLY A 89 0.22 15.12 18.75
N VAL A 90 -0.35 15.75 17.73
CA VAL A 90 -1.76 15.51 17.31
C VAL A 90 -1.99 14.24 16.48
N GLY A 91 -0.99 13.38 16.32
CA GLY A 91 -1.13 12.09 15.62
C GLY A 91 -0.72 12.04 14.15
N LYS A 92 -0.05 13.07 13.60
CA LYS A 92 0.40 13.09 12.19
C LYS A 92 1.30 11.89 11.82
N THR A 93 2.33 11.65 12.62
CA THR A 93 3.24 10.50 12.43
C THR A 93 2.57 9.17 12.79
N GLU A 94 1.66 9.21 13.76
CA GLU A 94 0.91 8.04 14.21
C GLU A 94 0.01 7.49 13.11
N LEU A 95 -0.65 8.37 12.33
CA LEU A 95 -1.46 7.96 11.19
C LEU A 95 -0.63 7.22 10.13
N ALA A 96 0.59 7.67 9.84
CA ALA A 96 1.48 6.98 8.91
C ALA A 96 1.91 5.59 9.43
N LYS A 97 2.21 5.48 10.73
CA LYS A 97 2.56 4.22 11.38
C LYS A 97 1.39 3.24 11.44
N ALA A 98 0.20 3.72 11.82
CA ALA A 98 -1.02 2.92 11.85
C ALA A 98 -1.35 2.37 10.45
N LEU A 99 -1.19 3.19 9.41
CA LEU A 99 -1.36 2.76 8.03
C LEU A 99 -0.37 1.66 7.64
N ALA A 100 0.92 1.83 7.95
CA ALA A 100 1.94 0.82 7.66
C ALA A 100 1.66 -0.49 8.39
N SER A 101 1.38 -0.39 9.70
CA SER A 101 1.03 -1.52 10.55
C SER A 101 -0.19 -2.29 10.03
N TYR A 102 -1.20 -1.60 9.52
CA TYR A 102 -2.42 -2.25 9.06
C TYR A 102 -2.26 -2.91 7.68
N LEU A 103 -1.66 -2.19 6.73
CA LEU A 103 -1.48 -2.67 5.36
C LEU A 103 -0.39 -3.75 5.26
N PHE A 104 0.68 -3.64 6.03
CA PHE A 104 1.87 -4.50 5.93
C PHE A 104 2.11 -5.36 7.16
N ASN A 105 1.22 -5.33 8.15
CA ASN A 105 1.32 -6.06 9.43
C ASN A 105 2.56 -5.68 10.28
N THR A 106 3.25 -4.59 9.96
CA THR A 106 4.39 -4.07 10.75
C THR A 106 4.57 -2.58 10.49
N GLU A 107 5.00 -1.84 11.51
CA GLU A 107 5.41 -0.45 11.37
C GLU A 107 6.77 -0.31 10.68
N GLU A 108 7.60 -1.36 10.71
CA GLU A 108 8.95 -1.36 10.16
C GLU A 108 8.96 -1.25 8.63
N SER A 109 7.85 -1.56 7.97
CA SER A 109 7.66 -1.32 6.53
C SER A 109 7.54 0.18 6.18
N LEU A 110 7.40 1.06 7.18
CA LEU A 110 7.42 2.50 6.96
C LEU A 110 8.86 2.96 6.70
N VAL A 111 9.15 3.33 5.44
CA VAL A 111 10.38 4.06 5.11
C VAL A 111 10.29 5.46 5.71
N ARG A 112 10.97 5.65 6.85
CA ARG A 112 11.01 6.92 7.57
C ARG A 112 12.26 7.69 7.18
N ILE A 113 12.07 8.90 6.65
CA ILE A 113 13.16 9.81 6.36
C ILE A 113 13.04 11.02 7.31
N ASP A 114 14.06 11.24 8.14
CA ASP A 114 14.11 12.39 9.03
C ASP A 114 14.55 13.63 8.25
N MET A 115 13.59 14.50 7.90
CA MET A 115 13.86 15.72 7.13
C MET A 115 14.76 16.72 7.85
N SER A 116 14.90 16.64 9.18
CA SER A 116 15.84 17.49 9.92
C SER A 116 17.30 17.16 9.55
N GLU A 117 17.59 15.96 9.05
CA GLU A 117 18.92 15.61 8.54
C GLU A 117 19.23 16.16 7.14
N TYR A 118 18.23 16.73 6.45
CA TYR A 118 18.33 17.19 5.06
C TYR A 118 18.32 18.71 4.93
N MET A 119 18.62 19.45 6.00
CA MET A 119 18.66 20.92 5.98
C MET A 119 19.79 21.48 5.11
N GLU A 120 20.90 20.73 4.98
CA GLU A 120 22.06 21.14 4.19
C GLU A 120 21.95 20.69 2.73
N LYS A 121 22.39 21.54 1.80
CA LYS A 121 22.32 21.25 0.35
C LYS A 121 22.96 19.91 -0.05
N HIS A 122 24.04 19.53 0.62
CA HIS A 122 24.78 18.30 0.28
C HIS A 122 24.11 17.03 0.81
N ALA A 123 23.23 17.14 1.81
CA ALA A 123 22.54 15.99 2.41
C ALA A 123 21.56 15.30 1.44
N VAL A 124 21.12 15.99 0.37
CA VAL A 124 20.26 15.40 -0.68
C VAL A 124 20.86 14.16 -1.32
N SER A 125 22.20 14.06 -1.38
CA SER A 125 22.91 12.89 -1.90
C SER A 125 22.59 11.60 -1.14
N ARG A 126 22.17 11.68 0.13
CA ARG A 126 21.71 10.51 0.91
C ARG A 126 20.39 9.93 0.38
N LEU A 127 19.57 10.75 -0.28
CA LEU A 127 18.27 10.34 -0.82
C LEU A 127 18.38 9.81 -2.25
N ILE A 128 19.20 10.46 -3.09
CA ILE A 128 19.29 10.15 -4.53
C ILE A 128 20.57 9.40 -4.92
N GLY A 129 21.51 9.21 -3.98
CA GLY A 129 22.83 8.66 -4.21
C GLY A 129 23.88 9.73 -4.52
N ALA A 130 25.15 9.39 -4.26
CA ALA A 130 26.28 10.19 -4.69
C ALA A 130 26.43 10.12 -6.23
N PRO A 131 26.88 11.19 -6.90
CA PRO A 131 27.21 11.12 -8.32
C PRO A 131 28.30 10.07 -8.59
N PRO A 132 28.32 9.44 -9.78
CA PRO A 132 29.37 8.50 -10.16
C PRO A 132 30.77 9.11 -9.97
N GLY A 133 31.68 8.36 -9.34
CA GLY A 133 33.05 8.81 -9.04
C GLY A 133 33.23 9.50 -7.69
N TYR A 134 32.16 9.66 -6.89
CA TYR A 134 32.22 10.12 -5.51
C TYR A 134 31.95 8.96 -4.54
N VAL A 135 32.49 9.05 -3.31
CA VAL A 135 32.21 8.06 -2.25
C VAL A 135 30.75 8.25 -1.79
N GLY A 136 29.99 7.15 -1.70
CA GLY A 136 28.59 7.11 -1.28
C GLY A 136 28.35 6.05 -0.22
#